data_AF-A0A522X4W0-F1
#
_entry.id   AF-A0A522X4W0-F1
#
_cell.length_a   1.000
_cell.length_b   1.000
_cell.length_c   1.000
_cell.angle_alpha   90.00
_cell.angle_beta   90.00
_cell.angle_gamma   90.00
#
_symmetry.space_group_name_H-M   'P 1'
#
loop_
_entity.id
_entity.type
_entity.pdbx_description
1 polymer ?
#
loop_
_entity_poly.entity_id
_entity_poly.type
_entity_poly.pdbx_seq_one_letter_code
_entity_poly.pdbx_strand_id
1 'polypeptide(L)'
;MKRDQSGFTLIEIAIVLVIIGLLLGGVLKGQELINSAKVKNLASDFKNIPVFVYGYQDKFKALPGDDKAAVNHVAATTNGDGNGVINGNWNDPAATLSEAVNFWQHVRLAGLAPGPTATTDATYMPTNTVGGTIGIQSGTTDTTKTPIKDLSAPAVAIRGSYIICSSGILGKFVKQLDTTMDDGNTATGSMMAGVATAAGIPMTASPLTGAGAIDDALAYTVCMGI
;
A
#
# COMPACT_ATOMS: atom_id res chain seq x y z
N MET A 1 5.11 39.57 58.56
CA MET A 1 4.44 39.85 57.27
C MET A 1 3.48 38.72 56.97
N LYS A 2 2.16 38.95 57.06
CA LYS A 2 1.15 38.00 56.60
C LYS A 2 1.13 38.06 55.07
N ARG A 3 1.32 36.92 54.39
CA ARG A 3 1.11 36.80 52.95
C ARG A 3 -0.37 36.52 52.75
N ASP A 4 -1.09 37.46 52.15
CA ASP A 4 -2.45 37.20 51.69
C ASP A 4 -2.35 36.22 50.52
N GLN A 5 -2.89 35.01 50.69
CA GLN A 5 -3.08 34.11 49.56
C GLN A 5 -4.27 34.61 48.75
N SER A 6 -3.97 35.19 47.59
CA SER A 6 -4.96 35.48 46.55
C SER A 6 -5.50 34.14 46.04
N GLY A 7 -6.68 33.73 46.50
CA GLY A 7 -7.37 32.57 45.94
C GLY A 7 -7.73 32.83 44.48
N PHE A 8 -7.61 31.81 43.62
CA PHE A 8 -8.05 31.89 42.23
C PHE A 8 -9.55 32.16 42.15
N THR A 9 -9.96 33.08 41.28
CA THR A 9 -11.37 33.37 41.06
C THR A 9 -12.02 32.28 40.20
N LEU A 10 -13.32 32.07 40.41
CA LEU A 10 -14.11 31.08 39.65
C LEU A 10 -14.09 31.39 38.14
N ILE A 11 -14.02 32.68 37.77
CA ILE A 11 -13.94 33.13 36.38
C ILE A 11 -12.59 32.78 35.74
N GLU A 12 -11.47 32.88 36.47
CA GLU A 12 -10.14 32.52 35.95
C GLU A 12 -10.07 31.03 35.61
N ILE A 13 -10.59 30.16 36.48
CA ILE A 13 -10.63 28.72 36.21
C ILE A 13 -11.57 28.40 35.02
N ALA A 14 -12.71 29.10 34.92
CA ALA A 14 -13.66 28.88 33.82
C ALA A 14 -13.05 29.17 32.44
N ILE A 15 -12.32 30.28 32.29
CA ILE A 15 -11.66 30.62 31.02
C ILE A 15 -10.57 29.61 30.67
N VAL A 16 -9.78 29.18 31.67
CA VAL A 16 -8.73 28.17 31.46
C VAL A 16 -9.33 26.85 30.96
N LEU A 17 -10.45 26.38 31.54
CA LEU A 17 -11.13 25.16 31.09
C LEU A 17 -11.68 25.27 29.67
N VAL A 18 -12.21 26.43 29.27
CA VAL A 18 -12.68 26.67 27.90
C VAL A 18 -11.52 26.62 26.91
N ILE A 19 -10.40 27.28 27.21
CA ILE A 19 -9.22 27.26 26.35
C ILE A 19 -8.69 25.84 26.21
N ILE A 20 -8.56 25.09 27.32
CA ILE A 20 -8.13 23.68 27.29
C ILE A 20 -9.12 22.84 26.45
N GLY A 21 -10.43 23.03 26.62
CA GLY A 21 -11.45 22.32 25.85
C GLY A 21 -11.33 22.57 24.34
N LEU A 22 -11.13 23.82 23.93
CA LEU A 22 -10.94 24.18 22.53
C LEU A 22 -9.63 23.63 21.95
N LEU A 23 -8.54 23.68 22.72
CA LEU A 23 -7.25 23.13 22.31
C LEU A 23 -7.32 21.61 22.15
N LEU A 24 -7.94 20.89 23.10
CA LEU A 24 -8.13 19.44 23.02
C LEU A 24 -9.00 19.05 21.82
N GLY A 25 -10.11 19.77 21.59
CA GLY A 25 -10.95 19.55 20.40
C GLY A 25 -10.22 19.78 19.09
N GLY A 26 -9.39 20.83 19.02
CA GLY A 26 -8.56 21.14 17.86
C GLY A 26 -7.51 20.05 17.57
N VAL A 27 -6.83 19.55 18.61
CA VAL A 27 -5.81 18.49 18.46
C VAL A 27 -6.42 17.17 17.98
N LEU A 28 -7.57 16.76 18.53
CA LEU A 28 -8.25 15.54 18.11
C LEU A 28 -8.66 15.62 16.63
N LYS A 29 -9.19 16.76 16.19
CA LYS A 29 -9.53 16.95 14.77
C LYS A 29 -8.28 16.99 13.89
N GLY A 30 -7.18 17.59 14.37
CA GLY A 30 -5.91 17.62 13.67
C GLY A 30 -5.32 16.23 13.43
N GLN A 31 -5.40 15.33 14.42
CA GLN A 31 -4.94 13.95 14.27
C GLN A 31 -5.75 13.18 13.21
N GLU A 32 -7.06 13.36 13.18
CA GLU A 32 -7.94 12.73 12.17
C GLU A 32 -7.68 13.24 10.75
N LEU A 33 -7.35 14.52 10.59
CA LEU A 33 -6.95 15.08 9.30
C LEU A 33 -5.63 14.46 8.81
N ILE A 34 -4.66 14.26 9.70
CA ILE A 34 -3.38 13.59 9.36
C ILE A 34 -3.63 12.13 8.95
N ASN A 35 -4.49 11.42 9.68
CA ASN A 35 -4.88 10.04 9.36
C ASN A 35 -5.54 9.95 7.97
N SER A 36 -6.47 10.86 7.67
CA SER A 36 -7.12 10.95 6.36
C SER A 36 -6.13 11.27 5.24
N ALA A 37 -5.13 12.12 5.49
CA ALA A 37 -4.08 12.42 4.52
C ALA A 37 -3.21 11.18 4.23
N LYS A 38 -2.86 10.38 5.25
CA LYS A 38 -2.14 9.12 5.06
C LYS A 38 -2.93 8.15 4.18
N VAL A 39 -4.22 7.97 4.45
CA VAL A 39 -5.09 7.11 3.62
C VAL A 39 -5.18 7.62 2.18
N LYS A 40 -5.26 8.94 1.97
CA LYS A 40 -5.26 9.53 0.62
C LYS A 40 -3.95 9.26 -0.13
N ASN A 41 -2.80 9.33 0.54
CA ASN A 41 -1.52 9.00 -0.08
C ASN A 41 -1.45 7.50 -0.43
N LEU A 42 -1.88 6.62 0.48
CA LEU A 42 -1.97 5.18 0.20
C LEU A 42 -2.86 4.90 -1.02
N ALA A 43 -4.03 5.52 -1.10
CA ALA A 43 -4.92 5.43 -2.26
C ALA A 43 -4.26 5.94 -3.55
N SER A 44 -3.44 7.00 -3.45
CA SER A 44 -2.69 7.51 -4.60
C SER A 44 -1.63 6.51 -5.08
N ASP A 45 -0.95 5.79 -4.18
CA ASP A 45 0.04 4.78 -4.53
C ASP A 45 -0.61 3.70 -5.42
N PHE A 46 -1.78 3.19 -5.02
CA PHE A 46 -2.56 2.22 -5.80
C PHE A 46 -3.05 2.76 -7.15
N LYS A 47 -3.31 4.06 -7.28
CA LYS A 47 -3.74 4.70 -8.53
C LYS A 47 -2.59 5.00 -9.49
N ASN A 48 -1.40 5.26 -8.96
CA ASN A 48 -0.23 5.65 -9.75
C ASN A 48 0.46 4.45 -10.43
N ILE A 49 0.49 3.28 -9.79
CA ILE A 49 1.14 2.09 -10.35
C ILE A 49 0.54 1.62 -11.69
N PRO A 50 -0.80 1.54 -11.86
CA PRO A 50 -1.41 1.28 -13.17
C PRO A 50 -0.94 2.27 -14.24
N VAL A 51 -0.80 3.55 -13.88
CA VAL A 51 -0.34 4.59 -14.82
C VAL A 51 1.09 4.32 -15.28
N PHE A 52 1.95 3.77 -14.41
CA PHE A 52 3.31 3.37 -14.82
C PHE A 52 3.29 2.20 -15.80
N VAL A 53 2.44 1.19 -15.55
CA VAL A 53 2.27 0.03 -16.46
C VAL A 53 1.86 0.51 -17.84
N TYR A 54 0.75 1.25 -17.92
CA TYR A 54 0.20 1.70 -19.20
C TYR A 54 1.10 2.73 -19.89
N GLY A 55 1.72 3.65 -19.13
CA GLY A 55 2.67 4.61 -19.69
C GLY A 55 3.91 3.95 -20.30
N TYR A 56 4.40 2.86 -19.70
CA TYR A 56 5.52 2.09 -20.26
C TYR A 56 5.08 1.33 -21.51
N GLN A 57 3.91 0.68 -21.48
CA GLN A 57 3.32 0.01 -22.65
C GLN A 57 3.09 0.97 -23.81
N ASP A 58 2.61 2.19 -23.55
CA ASP A 58 2.36 3.16 -24.60
C ASP A 58 3.65 3.58 -25.30
N LYS A 59 4.73 3.79 -24.52
CA LYS A 59 6.03 4.26 -25.01
C LYS A 59 6.84 3.17 -25.72
N PHE A 60 6.82 1.94 -25.21
CA PHE A 60 7.72 0.87 -25.66
C PHE A 60 7.03 -0.36 -26.26
N LYS A 61 5.69 -0.41 -26.23
CA LYS A 61 4.88 -1.56 -26.68
C LYS A 61 5.28 -2.87 -26.02
N ALA A 62 5.80 -2.78 -24.80
CA ALA A 62 6.26 -3.88 -23.97
C ALA A 62 5.80 -3.65 -22.52
N LEU A 63 5.82 -4.70 -21.70
CA LEU A 63 5.48 -4.61 -20.29
C LEU A 63 6.72 -4.34 -19.44
N PRO A 64 6.69 -3.39 -18.49
CA PRO A 64 7.80 -3.20 -17.57
C PRO A 64 8.02 -4.46 -16.72
N GLY A 65 9.27 -4.83 -16.48
CA GLY A 65 9.68 -6.08 -15.86
C GLY A 65 9.82 -7.23 -16.86
N ASP A 66 8.83 -7.40 -17.73
CA ASP A 66 8.74 -8.44 -18.77
C ASP A 66 9.34 -8.02 -20.14
N ASP A 67 9.83 -6.78 -20.27
CA ASP A 67 10.32 -6.26 -21.54
C ASP A 67 11.62 -6.95 -22.00
N LYS A 68 11.51 -7.75 -23.07
CA LYS A 68 12.63 -8.45 -23.73
C LYS A 68 13.72 -7.54 -24.31
N ALA A 69 13.43 -6.25 -24.47
CA ALA A 69 14.35 -5.26 -25.01
C ALA A 69 14.58 -4.08 -24.04
N ALA A 70 14.32 -4.25 -22.74
CA ALA A 70 14.49 -3.23 -21.71
C ALA A 70 15.88 -2.58 -21.70
N VAL A 71 16.95 -3.34 -21.96
CA VAL A 71 18.32 -2.82 -22.08
C VAL A 71 18.40 -1.78 -23.21
N ASN A 72 17.72 -2.00 -24.33
CA ASN A 72 17.72 -1.06 -25.46
C ASN A 72 16.72 0.09 -25.26
N HIS A 73 15.58 -0.18 -24.65
CA HIS A 73 14.51 0.81 -24.46
C HIS A 73 14.83 1.83 -23.37
N VAL A 74 15.40 1.37 -22.25
CA VAL A 74 15.59 2.20 -21.05
C VAL A 74 16.96 2.03 -20.40
N ALA A 75 17.91 1.32 -21.04
CA ALA A 75 19.21 1.01 -20.43
C ALA A 75 19.08 0.25 -19.09
N ALA A 76 18.08 -0.64 -18.99
CA ALA A 76 17.91 -1.52 -17.84
C ALA A 76 19.11 -2.45 -17.65
N THR A 77 19.26 -3.00 -16.44
CA THR A 77 20.29 -4.00 -16.14
C THR A 77 19.98 -5.34 -16.79
N THR A 78 18.70 -5.72 -16.82
CA THR A 78 18.24 -7.03 -17.27
C THR A 78 16.97 -6.88 -18.11
N ASN A 79 16.85 -7.69 -19.17
CA ASN A 79 15.64 -7.86 -19.95
C ASN A 79 14.69 -8.86 -19.26
N GLY A 80 13.39 -8.67 -19.42
CA GLY A 80 12.40 -9.73 -19.15
C GLY A 80 12.38 -10.78 -20.26
N ASP A 81 11.47 -11.75 -20.16
CA ASP A 81 11.33 -12.81 -21.16
C ASP A 81 10.30 -12.50 -22.27
N GLY A 82 9.43 -11.51 -22.07
CA GLY A 82 8.45 -11.04 -23.05
C GLY A 82 7.25 -11.96 -23.21
N ASN A 83 6.90 -12.71 -22.17
CA ASN A 83 5.81 -13.69 -22.18
C ASN A 83 4.43 -13.08 -21.85
N GLY A 84 4.36 -11.79 -21.48
CA GLY A 84 3.13 -11.09 -21.12
C GLY A 84 2.74 -11.16 -19.64
N VAL A 85 3.60 -11.71 -18.78
CA VAL A 85 3.39 -11.91 -17.35
C VAL A 85 4.59 -11.35 -16.60
N ILE A 86 4.34 -10.60 -15.53
CA ILE A 86 5.39 -10.14 -14.62
C ILE A 86 5.66 -11.26 -13.61
N ASN A 87 6.69 -12.07 -13.87
CA ASN A 87 7.09 -13.14 -12.96
C ASN A 87 7.72 -12.63 -11.65
N GLY A 88 7.58 -13.43 -10.60
CA GLY A 88 8.00 -13.10 -9.25
C GLY A 88 6.84 -12.68 -8.36
N ASN A 89 7.16 -12.44 -7.09
CA ASN A 89 6.19 -12.04 -6.10
C ASN A 89 6.29 -10.55 -5.82
N TRP A 90 5.17 -9.93 -5.45
CA TRP A 90 5.13 -8.50 -5.09
C TRP A 90 6.09 -8.15 -3.93
N ASN A 91 6.43 -9.12 -3.07
CA ASN A 91 7.31 -8.94 -1.92
C ASN A 91 8.67 -9.64 -2.07
N ASP A 92 9.09 -9.97 -3.29
CA ASP A 92 10.46 -10.44 -3.53
C ASP A 92 11.47 -9.36 -3.09
N PRO A 93 12.59 -9.72 -2.44
CA PRO A 93 13.64 -8.77 -2.13
C PRO A 93 14.36 -8.31 -3.40
N ALA A 94 14.96 -7.11 -3.37
CA ALA A 94 15.63 -6.53 -4.53
C ALA A 94 16.75 -7.42 -5.12
N ALA A 95 17.40 -8.22 -4.28
CA ALA A 95 18.44 -9.17 -4.70
C ALA A 95 17.92 -10.35 -5.55
N THR A 96 16.62 -10.64 -5.55
CA THR A 96 16.03 -11.73 -6.35
C THR A 96 16.06 -11.41 -7.85
N LEU A 97 16.02 -10.12 -8.22
CA LEU A 97 16.01 -9.66 -9.62
C LEU A 97 14.92 -10.31 -10.48
N SER A 98 13.78 -10.70 -9.88
CA SER A 98 12.60 -11.17 -10.60
C SER A 98 12.01 -10.04 -11.46
N GLU A 99 11.11 -10.36 -12.39
CA GLU A 99 10.49 -9.34 -13.25
C GLU A 99 9.65 -8.35 -12.42
N ALA A 100 9.04 -8.79 -11.32
CA ALA A 100 8.39 -7.93 -10.33
C ALA A 100 9.36 -6.91 -9.69
N VAL A 101 10.62 -7.30 -9.48
CA VAL A 101 11.69 -6.40 -9.01
C VAL A 101 12.12 -5.46 -10.14
N ASN A 102 12.36 -6.01 -11.33
CA ASN A 102 12.85 -5.26 -12.49
C ASN A 102 11.81 -4.26 -13.02
N PHE A 103 10.52 -4.52 -12.81
CA PHE A 103 9.42 -3.59 -13.07
C PHE A 103 9.75 -2.19 -12.59
N TRP A 104 10.20 -2.07 -11.33
CA TRP A 104 10.51 -0.77 -10.72
C TRP A 104 11.69 -0.06 -11.39
N GLN A 105 12.76 -0.79 -11.75
CA GLN A 105 13.89 -0.23 -12.49
C GLN A 105 13.43 0.25 -13.87
N HIS A 106 12.66 -0.56 -14.59
CA HIS A 106 12.19 -0.25 -15.94
C HIS A 106 11.33 1.03 -15.95
N VAL A 107 10.34 1.14 -15.06
CA VAL A 107 9.48 2.34 -15.00
C VAL A 107 10.23 3.60 -14.53
N ARG A 108 11.24 3.45 -13.66
CA ARG A 108 12.08 4.59 -13.21
C ARG A 108 13.02 5.07 -14.30
N LEU A 109 13.70 4.15 -15.00
CA LEU A 109 14.55 4.49 -16.14
C LEU A 109 13.75 5.04 -17.33
N ALA A 110 12.49 4.62 -17.47
CA ALA A 110 11.55 5.22 -18.42
C ALA A 110 11.16 6.67 -18.10
N GLY A 111 11.43 7.14 -16.88
CA GLY A 111 11.02 8.45 -16.36
C GLY A 111 9.56 8.52 -15.91
N LEU A 112 8.91 7.38 -15.67
CA LEU A 112 7.50 7.29 -15.29
C LEU A 112 7.30 7.33 -13.77
N ALA A 113 8.25 6.75 -13.03
CA ALA A 113 8.23 6.73 -11.57
C ALA A 113 9.53 7.35 -10.99
N PRO A 114 9.47 7.99 -9.82
CA PRO A 114 10.66 8.42 -9.11
C PRO A 114 11.31 7.25 -8.35
N GLY A 115 12.58 7.42 -7.97
CA GLY A 115 13.32 6.51 -7.08
C GLY A 115 14.65 6.05 -7.65
N PRO A 116 15.43 5.29 -6.87
CA PRO A 116 16.72 4.77 -7.30
C PRO A 116 16.58 3.73 -8.41
N THR A 117 17.52 3.73 -9.35
CA THR A 117 17.55 2.81 -10.49
C THR A 117 18.52 1.63 -10.29
N ALA A 118 19.39 1.70 -9.28
CA ALA A 118 20.30 0.62 -8.92
C ALA A 118 19.59 -0.38 -7.99
N THR A 119 19.49 -1.65 -8.42
CA THR A 119 18.83 -2.73 -7.65
C THR A 119 19.54 -3.08 -6.34
N THR A 120 20.79 -2.67 -6.18
CA THR A 120 21.59 -2.83 -4.95
C THR A 120 21.34 -1.72 -3.92
N ASP A 121 20.58 -0.68 -4.25
CA ASP A 121 20.24 0.40 -3.31
C ASP A 121 19.31 -0.12 -2.21
N ALA A 122 19.60 0.22 -0.95
CA ALA A 122 18.78 -0.20 0.19
C ALA A 122 17.34 0.35 0.13
N THR A 123 17.14 1.46 -0.57
CA THR A 123 15.85 2.12 -0.81
C THR A 123 15.25 1.76 -2.17
N TYR A 124 15.77 0.73 -2.84
CA TYR A 124 15.31 0.30 -4.15
C TYR A 124 13.82 -0.07 -4.16
N MET A 125 13.38 -0.86 -3.18
CA MET A 125 11.98 -1.22 -3.09
C MET A 125 11.15 -0.01 -2.66
N PRO A 126 10.10 0.35 -3.40
CA PRO A 126 9.27 1.47 -3.02
C PRO A 126 8.56 1.18 -1.70
N THR A 127 8.47 2.21 -0.88
CA THR A 127 7.76 2.16 0.39
C THR A 127 6.58 3.12 0.36
N ASN A 128 5.48 2.71 0.98
CA ASN A 128 4.32 3.56 1.18
C ASN A 128 4.57 4.63 2.26
N THR A 129 3.58 5.51 2.47
CA THR A 129 3.66 6.61 3.45
C THR A 129 3.84 6.14 4.91
N VAL A 130 3.57 4.87 5.23
CA VAL A 130 3.76 4.29 6.56
C VAL A 130 5.02 3.43 6.68
N GLY A 131 5.86 3.40 5.63
CA GLY A 131 7.14 2.68 5.62
C GLY A 131 7.05 1.20 5.24
N GLY A 132 5.85 0.70 4.90
CA GLY A 132 5.69 -0.65 4.36
C GLY A 132 6.04 -0.72 2.88
N THR A 133 6.43 -1.89 2.41
CA THR A 133 6.80 -2.12 1.01
C THR A 133 5.59 -2.12 0.08
N ILE A 134 5.77 -1.59 -1.12
CA ILE A 134 4.81 -1.68 -2.22
C ILE A 134 5.41 -2.57 -3.31
N GLY A 135 4.58 -3.42 -3.89
CA GLY A 135 4.99 -4.28 -4.99
C GLY A 135 3.87 -4.57 -5.96
N ILE A 136 4.24 -5.18 -7.07
CA ILE A 136 3.34 -5.62 -8.11
C ILE A 136 3.71 -7.04 -8.52
N GLN A 137 2.71 -7.83 -8.87
CA GLN A 137 2.88 -9.10 -9.56
C GLN A 137 1.72 -9.31 -10.53
N SER A 138 1.85 -10.24 -11.47
CA SER A 138 0.71 -10.61 -12.31
C SER A 138 -0.36 -11.35 -11.53
N GLY A 139 -1.61 -11.12 -11.92
CA GLY A 139 -2.76 -11.86 -11.42
C GLY A 139 -2.80 -13.28 -11.96
N THR A 140 -3.48 -14.16 -11.22
CA THR A 140 -3.60 -15.58 -11.53
C THR A 140 -4.89 -16.14 -10.96
N THR A 141 -5.41 -17.21 -11.56
CA THR A 141 -6.52 -18.00 -11.00
C THR A 141 -6.04 -19.08 -10.02
N ASP A 142 -4.73 -19.32 -9.95
CA ASP A 142 -4.10 -20.26 -9.04
C ASP A 142 -4.00 -19.68 -7.62
N THR A 143 -4.83 -20.21 -6.72
CA THR A 143 -4.90 -19.77 -5.31
C THR A 143 -3.64 -20.07 -4.50
N THR A 144 -2.69 -20.82 -5.07
CA THR A 144 -1.38 -21.08 -4.47
C THR A 144 -0.31 -20.07 -4.87
N LYS A 145 -0.56 -19.25 -5.90
CA LYS A 145 0.40 -18.26 -6.46
C LYS A 145 -0.08 -16.82 -6.39
N THR A 146 -1.36 -16.62 -6.14
CA THR A 146 -1.95 -15.30 -5.90
C THR A 146 -1.40 -14.69 -4.60
N PRO A 147 -1.30 -13.35 -4.48
CA PRO A 147 -0.77 -12.78 -3.24
C PRO A 147 -1.80 -12.82 -2.11
N ILE A 148 -3.09 -12.85 -2.44
CA ILE A 148 -4.19 -12.96 -1.50
C ILE A 148 -5.37 -13.73 -2.11
N LYS A 149 -6.04 -14.54 -1.29
CA LYS A 149 -7.28 -15.23 -1.64
C LYS A 149 -8.42 -14.78 -0.72
N ASP A 150 -9.62 -14.78 -1.28
CA ASP A 150 -10.84 -14.43 -0.56
C ASP A 150 -11.26 -15.50 0.48
N LEU A 151 -12.34 -15.23 1.19
CA LEU A 151 -12.92 -16.13 2.20
C LEU A 151 -14.08 -16.99 1.67
N SER A 152 -14.26 -17.06 0.34
CA SER A 152 -15.32 -17.88 -0.24
C SER A 152 -14.99 -19.38 -0.14
N ALA A 153 -15.99 -20.23 -0.35
CA ALA A 153 -15.84 -21.68 -0.34
C ALA A 153 -16.35 -22.25 -1.67
N PRO A 154 -15.46 -22.66 -2.61
CA PRO A 154 -14.00 -22.67 -2.52
C PRO A 154 -13.38 -21.26 -2.62
N ALA A 155 -12.23 -21.05 -1.97
CA ALA A 155 -11.53 -19.76 -1.99
C ALA A 155 -11.09 -19.39 -3.41
N VAL A 156 -11.11 -18.10 -3.73
CA VAL A 156 -10.78 -17.56 -5.04
C VAL A 156 -9.61 -16.58 -4.91
N ALA A 157 -8.70 -16.61 -5.88
CA ALA A 157 -7.63 -15.63 -6.00
C ALA A 157 -8.19 -14.23 -6.26
N ILE A 158 -7.53 -13.19 -5.74
CA ILE A 158 -7.90 -11.81 -6.09
C ILE A 158 -7.90 -11.63 -7.62
N ARG A 159 -8.94 -10.96 -8.11
CA ARG A 159 -9.16 -10.76 -9.54
C ARG A 159 -8.41 -9.53 -10.04
N GLY A 160 -7.85 -9.60 -11.23
CA GLY A 160 -7.08 -8.53 -11.86
C GLY A 160 -5.98 -9.14 -12.73
N SER A 161 -5.54 -8.42 -13.76
CA SER A 161 -4.38 -8.82 -14.56
C SER A 161 -3.07 -8.46 -13.86
N TYR A 162 -3.08 -7.37 -13.09
CA TYR A 162 -1.98 -6.99 -12.21
C TYR A 162 -2.49 -6.82 -10.80
N ILE A 163 -1.74 -7.33 -9.83
CA ILE A 163 -2.06 -7.21 -8.42
C ILE A 163 -0.99 -6.36 -7.78
N ILE A 164 -1.42 -5.24 -7.20
CA ILE A 164 -0.58 -4.32 -6.45
C ILE A 164 -0.79 -4.61 -4.98
N CYS A 165 0.27 -4.78 -4.21
CA CYS A 165 0.18 -5.02 -2.77
C CYS A 165 1.02 -4.01 -2.00
N SER A 166 0.51 -3.57 -0.85
CA SER A 166 1.13 -2.59 0.04
C SER A 166 1.05 -3.09 1.48
N SER A 167 2.20 -3.24 2.13
CA SER A 167 2.31 -3.83 3.46
C SER A 167 2.30 -2.81 4.60
N GLY A 168 2.13 -3.26 5.84
CA GLY A 168 2.32 -2.43 7.03
C GLY A 168 1.22 -1.39 7.29
N ILE A 169 0.05 -1.54 6.69
CA ILE A 169 -1.06 -0.58 6.82
C ILE A 169 -1.88 -0.93 8.06
N LEU A 170 -2.06 0.01 8.98
CA LEU A 170 -2.89 -0.20 10.19
C LEU A 170 -4.35 -0.47 9.82
N GLY A 171 -5.03 -1.36 10.56
CA GLY A 171 -6.40 -1.78 10.25
C GLY A 171 -7.41 -0.64 10.13
N LYS A 172 -7.28 0.43 10.93
CA LYS A 172 -8.13 1.63 10.77
C LYS A 172 -7.96 2.30 9.41
N PHE A 173 -6.74 2.31 8.88
CA PHE A 173 -6.45 2.85 7.55
C PHE A 173 -6.90 1.89 6.46
N VAL A 174 -6.79 0.57 6.68
CA VAL A 174 -7.33 -0.44 5.75
C VAL A 174 -8.82 -0.23 5.54
N LYS A 175 -9.62 -0.13 6.62
CA LYS A 175 -11.07 0.07 6.53
C LYS A 175 -11.44 1.35 5.76
N GLN A 176 -10.73 2.45 6.03
CA GLN A 176 -10.97 3.72 5.34
C GLN A 176 -10.48 3.68 3.89
N LEU A 177 -9.38 2.99 3.60
CA LEU A 177 -8.83 2.85 2.26
C LEU A 177 -9.78 2.03 1.37
N ASP A 178 -10.26 0.90 1.89
CA ASP A 178 -11.18 -0.02 1.21
C ASP A 178 -12.50 0.69 0.85
N THR A 179 -13.13 1.36 1.82
CA THR A 179 -14.35 2.18 1.55
C THR A 179 -14.13 3.34 0.58
N THR A 180 -12.89 3.80 0.39
CA THR A 180 -12.55 4.87 -0.56
C THR A 180 -12.23 4.32 -1.96
N MET A 181 -11.79 3.08 -2.06
CA MET A 181 -11.22 2.48 -3.28
C MET A 181 -12.07 1.37 -3.89
N ASP A 182 -12.87 0.65 -3.10
CA ASP A 182 -13.67 -0.50 -3.49
C ASP A 182 -15.09 -0.45 -2.88
N ASP A 183 -15.49 -1.43 -2.07
CA ASP A 183 -16.88 -1.61 -1.59
C ASP A 183 -17.03 -1.60 -0.06
N GLY A 184 -15.93 -1.46 0.69
CA GLY A 184 -15.92 -1.52 2.15
C GLY A 184 -15.77 -2.93 2.72
N ASN A 185 -15.63 -3.98 1.89
CA ASN A 185 -15.46 -5.35 2.31
C ASN A 185 -14.03 -5.88 2.05
N THR A 186 -13.21 -5.83 3.08
CA THR A 186 -11.79 -6.23 3.01
C THR A 186 -11.53 -7.71 2.72
N ALA A 187 -12.56 -8.56 2.66
CA ALA A 187 -12.43 -9.99 2.39
C ALA A 187 -12.69 -10.42 0.94
N THR A 188 -13.32 -9.56 0.12
CA THR A 188 -13.70 -9.88 -1.26
C THR A 188 -13.53 -8.64 -2.14
N GLY A 189 -13.82 -8.75 -3.44
CA GLY A 189 -13.81 -7.59 -4.33
C GLY A 189 -12.48 -7.39 -5.05
N SER A 190 -12.22 -6.14 -5.44
CA SER A 190 -11.02 -5.74 -6.17
C SER A 190 -9.90 -5.30 -5.23
N MET A 191 -10.21 -4.91 -4.00
CA MET A 191 -9.27 -4.62 -2.93
C MET A 191 -9.53 -5.58 -1.76
N MET A 192 -8.48 -6.25 -1.29
CA MET A 192 -8.55 -7.18 -0.17
C MET A 192 -7.41 -6.90 0.80
N ALA A 193 -7.63 -7.16 2.08
CA ALA A 193 -6.60 -7.01 3.11
C ALA A 193 -6.40 -8.31 3.88
N GLY A 194 -5.16 -8.64 4.20
CA GLY A 194 -4.82 -9.84 4.95
C GLY A 194 -3.57 -9.65 5.80
N VAL A 195 -3.35 -10.58 6.74
CA VAL A 195 -2.13 -10.59 7.55
C VAL A 195 -0.95 -11.03 6.68
N ALA A 196 0.16 -10.31 6.76
CA ALA A 196 1.34 -10.58 5.96
C ALA A 196 1.89 -12.00 6.21
N THR A 197 2.26 -12.67 5.12
CA THR A 197 2.90 -13.99 5.07
C THR A 197 4.32 -13.86 4.49
N ALA A 198 5.09 -14.96 4.50
CA ALA A 198 6.38 -14.99 3.81
C ALA A 198 6.21 -14.81 2.29
N ALA A 199 7.29 -14.40 1.60
CA ALA A 199 7.28 -14.22 0.15
C ALA A 199 6.83 -15.47 -0.61
N GLY A 200 5.97 -15.28 -1.61
CA GLY A 200 5.38 -16.37 -2.40
C GLY A 200 4.33 -17.22 -1.70
N ILE A 201 3.97 -16.92 -0.44
CA ILE A 201 2.87 -17.59 0.26
C ILE A 201 1.60 -16.72 0.17
N PRO A 202 0.50 -17.20 -0.44
CA PRO A 202 -0.75 -16.46 -0.49
C PRO A 202 -1.29 -16.13 0.91
N MET A 203 -1.64 -14.87 1.13
CA MET A 203 -2.38 -14.45 2.31
C MET A 203 -3.84 -14.89 2.20
N THR A 204 -4.49 -15.07 3.35
CA THR A 204 -5.95 -15.19 3.42
C THR A 204 -6.52 -13.84 3.81
N ALA A 205 -7.56 -13.38 3.10
CA ALA A 205 -8.19 -12.11 3.41
C ALA A 205 -8.84 -12.12 4.80
N SER A 206 -8.84 -10.97 5.45
CA SER A 206 -9.41 -10.74 6.78
C SER A 206 -10.76 -10.02 6.61
N PRO A 207 -11.85 -10.53 7.21
CA PRO A 207 -13.16 -9.91 7.08
C PRO A 207 -13.24 -8.58 7.83
N LEU A 208 -14.23 -7.75 7.49
CA LEU A 208 -14.46 -6.50 8.21
C LEU A 208 -14.98 -6.74 9.64
N THR A 209 -15.77 -7.80 9.84
CA THR A 209 -16.41 -8.14 11.11
C THR A 209 -16.35 -9.64 11.39
N GLY A 210 -16.56 -10.04 12.64
CA GLY A 210 -16.55 -11.44 13.06
C GLY A 210 -15.16 -11.96 13.43
N ALA A 211 -15.00 -13.29 13.42
CA ALA A 211 -13.74 -13.93 13.80
C ALA A 211 -12.63 -13.62 12.78
N GLY A 212 -11.46 -13.21 13.28
CA GLY A 212 -10.32 -12.85 12.42
C GLY A 212 -10.46 -11.50 11.72
N ALA A 213 -11.41 -10.67 12.14
CA ALA A 213 -11.66 -9.37 11.54
C ALA A 213 -10.48 -8.40 11.66
N ILE A 214 -10.45 -7.39 10.79
CA ILE A 214 -9.46 -6.32 10.83
C ILE A 214 -9.53 -5.57 12.17
N ASP A 215 -8.43 -5.63 12.93
CA ASP A 215 -8.20 -4.88 14.17
C ASP A 215 -7.53 -3.54 13.85
N ASP A 216 -8.05 -2.45 14.41
CA ASP A 216 -7.57 -1.10 14.12
C ASP A 216 -6.12 -0.82 14.55
N ALA A 217 -5.60 -1.59 15.51
CA ALA A 217 -4.27 -1.46 16.07
C ALA A 217 -3.23 -2.35 15.39
N LEU A 218 -3.65 -3.36 14.60
CA LEU A 218 -2.75 -4.28 13.91
C LEU A 218 -2.44 -3.81 12.49
N ALA A 219 -1.31 -4.27 11.95
CA ALA A 219 -0.87 -3.97 10.60
C ALA A 219 -1.22 -5.12 9.64
N TYR A 220 -1.64 -4.76 8.43
CA TYR A 220 -2.07 -5.67 7.38
C TYR A 220 -1.39 -5.31 6.05
N THR A 221 -1.45 -6.24 5.11
CA THR A 221 -1.13 -6.00 3.71
C THR A 221 -2.43 -5.85 2.94
N VAL A 222 -2.53 -4.79 2.15
CA VAL A 222 -3.66 -4.54 1.25
C VAL A 222 -3.21 -4.85 -0.16
N CYS A 223 -3.95 -5.67 -0.88
CA CYS A 223 -3.74 -5.96 -2.28
C CYS A 223 -4.93 -5.49 -3.10
N MET A 224 -4.68 -4.89 -4.25
CA MET A 224 -5.70 -4.43 -5.19
C MET A 224 -5.38 -5.01 -6.57
N GLY A 225 -6.38 -5.64 -7.19
CA GLY A 225 -6.29 -6.11 -8.56
C GLY A 225 -6.85 -5.09 -9.55
N ILE A 226 -6.15 -4.93 -10.68
CA ILE A 226 -6.50 -4.03 -11.78
C ILE A 226 -6.59 -4.75 -13.12
#